data_AF-A0A8T1P7K7-F1
#
_entry.id   AF-A0A8T1P7K7-F1
#
_cell.length_a   1.000
_cell.length_b   1.000
_cell.length_c   1.000
_cell.angle_alpha   90.00
_cell.angle_beta   90.00
_cell.angle_gamma   90.00
#
_symmetry.space_group_name_H-M   'P 1'
#
loop_
_entity.id
_entity.type
_entity.pdbx_description
1 polymer ?
#
loop_
_entity_poly.entity_id
_entity_poly.type
_entity_poly.pdbx_seq_one_letter_code
_entity_poly.pdbx_strand_id
1 'polypeptide(L)'
;MSEVGGSYTRRDDLAGLEEESGIRYAGEPIGISTPSFATTSSEYVSGDSRTRESESLKDQAKGFMMAWGEILLEFGRGCRDIAQQSLLTEDSYLVRKLRRPYSKVSGKLKHLNEFLPEDRDPAHVWSVMFFVFILALAAMNVNTNHDRVPPVKKVRIHPPTASRILLPDGRHMAYREQGVPADRARFSLIAPHPFLSSRLAGIPGVKMSLLEEYGIRLVTYDLPGFGESDPHLGRTLNSSAFDILHLADAVGICDKFWMLGYSSGAMHAWAALRYIPKRIAGAAMLAPMINPYERGMNKEEIKMIWETWVPSRKLFYFLARRFPKLLSYFYWRSFLSGKHDRIENRLHLSLGKRDQMLVEEPIFEEYWHRDVEESIRQGNPKPFIQEAVLQVSDWGFSSADLQVQRKCQRRGFLSWLRSLYSQAECELAGFPGPIHIWQNWS
;
A
#
# COMPACT_ATOMS: atom_id res chain seq x y z
N MET A 1 4.65 -61.88 -15.96
CA MET A 1 4.71 -63.06 -15.07
C MET A 1 5.03 -62.57 -13.66
N SER A 2 4.07 -62.77 -12.73
CA SER A 2 4.13 -62.72 -11.24
C SER A 2 4.81 -61.50 -10.56
N GLU A 3 4.14 -60.51 -9.94
CA GLU A 3 3.12 -60.52 -8.84
C GLU A 3 3.74 -61.08 -7.52
N VAL A 4 3.76 -60.43 -6.33
CA VAL A 4 2.71 -59.97 -5.37
C VAL A 4 3.45 -59.20 -4.23
N GLY A 5 3.04 -58.02 -3.72
CA GLY A 5 2.07 -57.76 -2.62
C GLY A 5 2.70 -57.93 -1.21
N GLY A 6 2.52 -57.09 -0.17
CA GLY A 6 1.62 -55.96 0.07
C GLY A 6 1.93 -55.26 1.41
N SER A 7 1.18 -54.20 1.69
CA SER A 7 1.24 -53.33 2.88
C SER A 7 0.59 -53.95 4.12
N TYR A 8 1.01 -53.56 5.34
CA TYR A 8 0.12 -53.45 6.50
C TYR A 8 0.58 -52.38 7.51
N THR A 9 -0.36 -51.51 7.86
CA THR A 9 -0.41 -50.60 9.03
C THR A 9 -1.00 -51.33 10.25
N ARG A 10 -0.56 -51.03 11.49
CA ARG A 10 -1.44 -50.63 12.63
C ARG A 10 -0.64 -50.26 13.90
N ARG A 11 -1.21 -49.31 14.63
CA ARG A 11 -0.87 -48.77 15.95
C ARG A 11 -1.23 -49.71 17.12
N ASP A 12 -0.62 -49.37 18.25
CA ASP A 12 -0.95 -49.61 19.67
C ASP A 12 -0.55 -50.96 20.26
N ASP A 13 0.39 -50.90 21.21
CA ASP A 13 0.23 -51.54 22.53
C ASP A 13 1.08 -50.84 23.60
N LEU A 14 0.46 -50.71 24.76
CA LEU A 14 0.86 -50.01 25.97
C LEU A 14 1.55 -50.96 26.96
N ALA A 15 2.43 -50.33 27.76
CA ALA A 15 2.74 -50.63 29.16
C ALA A 15 3.65 -51.83 29.51
N GLY A 16 4.64 -51.52 30.36
CA GLY A 16 5.29 -52.48 31.25
C GLY A 16 6.80 -52.28 31.34
N LEU A 17 7.26 -51.49 32.32
CA LEU A 17 8.33 -51.84 33.27
C LEU A 17 8.58 -50.65 34.23
N GLU A 18 8.00 -50.77 35.42
CA GLU A 18 8.46 -50.16 36.69
C GLU A 18 9.81 -50.80 37.05
N GLU A 19 10.79 -50.08 37.58
CA GLU A 19 11.10 -49.87 39.01
C GLU A 19 12.46 -49.13 39.04
N GLU A 20 12.94 -48.41 40.05
CA GLU A 20 12.44 -47.78 41.27
C GLU A 20 13.68 -47.04 41.84
N SER A 21 13.54 -45.80 42.30
CA SER A 21 14.37 -45.28 43.41
C SER A 21 13.65 -44.09 44.02
N GLY A 22 12.98 -44.35 45.14
CA GLY A 22 12.21 -43.37 45.88
C GLY A 22 13.07 -42.57 46.85
N ILE A 23 12.71 -41.29 47.04
CA ILE A 23 12.76 -40.60 48.33
C ILE A 23 11.57 -39.62 48.37
N ARG A 24 10.67 -39.78 49.35
CA ARG A 24 9.61 -38.82 49.72
C ARG A 24 10.05 -38.08 50.97
N TYR A 25 9.75 -36.77 51.08
CA TYR A 25 9.29 -36.16 52.34
C TYR A 25 8.40 -34.92 52.10
N ALA A 26 7.23 -35.00 52.74
CA ALA A 26 6.25 -34.01 53.23
C ALA A 26 6.16 -32.59 52.66
N GLY A 27 4.92 -32.18 52.37
CA GLY A 27 4.53 -30.81 52.07
C GLY A 27 3.80 -30.10 53.22
N GLU A 28 3.86 -28.77 53.17
CA GLU A 28 2.86 -27.82 53.67
C GLU A 28 2.92 -26.56 52.79
N PRO A 29 1.76 -26.02 52.34
CA PRO A 29 1.68 -24.66 51.83
C PRO A 29 0.86 -23.75 52.76
N ILE A 30 1.44 -22.61 53.13
CA ILE A 30 0.78 -21.50 53.82
C ILE A 30 -0.11 -20.75 52.81
N GLY A 31 -1.36 -20.51 53.19
CA GLY A 31 -2.40 -19.93 52.35
C GLY A 31 -2.72 -18.45 52.60
N ILE A 32 -4.02 -18.16 52.41
CA ILE A 32 -4.81 -16.93 52.67
C ILE A 32 -5.10 -16.11 51.40
N SER A 33 -6.30 -15.65 51.03
CA SER A 33 -7.71 -15.92 51.39
C SER A 33 -8.56 -14.99 50.50
N THR A 34 -9.71 -15.43 49.98
CA THR A 34 -10.76 -14.53 49.49
C THR A 34 -12.08 -14.97 50.14
N PRO A 35 -12.80 -14.14 50.92
CA PRO A 35 -14.06 -14.55 51.51
C PRO A 35 -15.24 -14.26 50.58
N SER A 36 -16.05 -15.29 50.37
CA SER A 36 -17.42 -15.21 49.87
C SER A 36 -18.34 -14.86 51.05
N PHE A 37 -19.17 -13.82 50.91
CA PHE A 37 -20.22 -13.52 51.88
C PHE A 37 -21.58 -13.96 51.35
N ALA A 38 -22.17 -14.92 52.05
CA ALA A 38 -23.59 -15.26 52.00
C ALA A 38 -24.41 -14.15 52.69
N THR A 39 -25.61 -13.87 52.19
CA THR A 39 -26.60 -13.03 52.90
C THR A 39 -27.86 -13.84 53.16
N THR A 40 -28.23 -13.83 54.43
CA THR A 40 -29.28 -14.55 55.13
C THR A 40 -30.69 -14.12 54.72
N SER A 41 -31.60 -15.09 54.73
CA SER A 41 -33.06 -14.93 54.65
C SER A 41 -33.63 -14.27 55.92
N SER A 42 -34.65 -13.41 55.75
CA SER A 42 -35.59 -13.06 56.81
C SER A 42 -37.02 -13.15 56.27
N GLU A 43 -37.89 -13.80 57.03
CA GLU A 43 -39.25 -14.15 56.67
C GLU A 43 -40.27 -13.32 57.48
N TYR A 44 -41.45 -13.08 56.87
CA TYR A 44 -42.74 -12.55 57.37
C TYR A 44 -42.93 -11.03 57.60
N VAL A 45 -43.84 -10.42 56.83
CA VAL A 45 -45.28 -10.25 57.15
C VAL A 45 -46.09 -10.13 55.84
N SER A 46 -47.21 -10.87 55.76
CA SER A 46 -48.19 -10.85 54.67
C SER A 46 -49.11 -9.64 54.77
N GLY A 47 -49.32 -8.92 53.67
CA GLY A 47 -50.22 -7.77 53.61
C GLY A 47 -50.36 -7.17 52.21
N ASP A 48 -51.44 -7.58 51.55
CA ASP A 48 -52.09 -6.98 50.37
C ASP A 48 -51.53 -7.26 48.97
N SER A 49 -52.38 -7.96 48.22
CA SER A 49 -52.22 -8.32 46.81
C SER A 49 -52.63 -7.15 45.92
N ARG A 50 -51.65 -6.42 45.39
CA ARG A 50 -51.79 -5.68 44.12
C ARG A 50 -50.54 -5.89 43.25
N THR A 51 -50.74 -6.71 42.22
CA THR A 51 -49.97 -6.85 40.97
C THR A 51 -48.69 -6.00 40.85
N ARG A 52 -47.52 -6.63 41.01
CA ARG A 52 -46.25 -6.13 40.45
C ARG A 52 -46.19 -6.57 38.99
N GLU A 53 -46.41 -5.62 38.09
CA GLU A 53 -46.11 -5.78 36.67
C GLU A 53 -44.60 -6.07 36.51
N SER A 54 -44.25 -7.12 35.76
CA SER A 54 -42.88 -7.33 35.31
C SER A 54 -42.53 -6.21 34.34
N GLU A 55 -41.64 -5.31 34.73
CA GLU A 55 -41.12 -4.28 33.83
C GLU A 55 -40.57 -4.94 32.57
N SER A 56 -41.11 -4.52 31.42
CA SER A 56 -40.69 -5.02 30.12
C SER A 56 -39.26 -4.54 29.84
N LEU A 57 -38.48 -5.32 29.09
CA LEU A 57 -37.19 -4.85 28.53
C LEU A 57 -37.30 -3.49 27.84
N LYS A 58 -38.51 -3.14 27.36
CA LYS A 58 -38.83 -1.84 26.79
C LYS A 58 -38.82 -0.69 27.82
N ASP A 59 -39.26 -0.95 29.05
CA ASP A 59 -39.28 0.03 30.13
C ASP A 59 -37.88 0.22 30.71
N GLN A 60 -37.09 -0.85 30.79
CA GLN A 60 -35.68 -0.79 31.16
C GLN A 60 -34.84 -0.05 30.10
N ALA A 61 -35.11 -0.28 28.81
CA ALA A 61 -34.49 0.46 27.71
C ALA A 61 -34.91 1.95 27.71
N LYS A 62 -36.16 2.25 28.07
CA LYS A 62 -36.65 3.62 28.20
C LYS A 62 -35.98 4.34 29.38
N GLY A 63 -35.83 3.67 30.52
CA GLY A 63 -35.09 4.19 31.68
C GLY A 63 -33.63 4.46 31.37
N PHE A 64 -32.96 3.55 30.66
CA PHE A 64 -31.59 3.73 30.20
C PHE A 64 -31.46 4.94 29.26
N MET A 65 -32.36 5.09 28.29
CA MET A 65 -32.34 6.21 27.34
C MET A 65 -32.59 7.56 28.02
N MET A 66 -33.45 7.61 29.04
CA MET A 66 -33.68 8.82 29.84
C MET A 66 -32.44 9.20 30.64
N ALA A 67 -31.85 8.25 31.37
CA ALA A 67 -30.61 8.48 32.13
C ALA A 67 -29.45 8.90 31.21
N TRP A 68 -29.33 8.29 30.03
CA TRP A 68 -28.31 8.65 29.05
C TRP A 68 -28.52 10.05 28.48
N GLY A 69 -29.77 10.45 28.25
CA GLY A 69 -30.13 11.81 27.84
C GLY A 69 -29.82 12.86 28.90
N GLU A 70 -30.07 12.56 30.17
CA GLU A 70 -29.75 13.45 31.30
C GLU A 70 -28.24 13.64 31.46
N ILE A 71 -27.46 12.57 31.38
CA ILE A 71 -25.98 12.64 31.42
C ILE A 71 -25.44 13.48 30.26
N LEU A 72 -25.99 13.34 29.05
CA LEU A 72 -25.61 14.16 27.90
C LEU A 72 -25.95 15.64 28.10
N LEU A 73 -27.08 15.94 28.73
CA LEU A 73 -27.51 17.29 29.03
C LEU A 73 -26.60 17.94 30.08
N GLU A 74 -26.25 17.22 31.14
CA GLU A 74 -25.33 17.68 32.18
C GLU A 74 -23.91 17.86 31.64
N PHE A 75 -23.45 16.94 30.80
CA PHE A 75 -22.17 17.07 30.12
C PHE A 75 -22.14 18.29 29.18
N GLY A 76 -23.22 18.52 28.42
CA GLY A 76 -23.37 19.72 27.59
C GLY A 76 -23.35 21.02 28.39
N ARG A 77 -23.94 21.03 29.59
CA ARG A 77 -23.87 22.16 30.54
C ARG A 77 -22.45 22.34 31.09
N GLY A 78 -21.77 21.26 31.48
CA GLY A 78 -20.38 21.31 31.91
C GLY A 78 -19.44 21.84 30.82
N CYS A 79 -19.64 21.44 29.56
CA CYS A 79 -18.91 21.99 28.42
C CYS A 79 -19.22 23.47 28.17
N ARG A 80 -20.47 23.90 28.35
CA ARG A 80 -20.86 25.32 28.30
C ARG A 80 -20.11 26.12 29.36
N ASP A 81 -20.04 25.63 30.59
CA ASP A 81 -19.41 26.34 31.70
C ASP A 81 -17.89 26.41 31.52
N ILE A 82 -17.26 25.33 31.04
CA ILE A 82 -15.83 25.31 30.70
C ILE A 82 -15.53 26.25 29.53
N ALA A 83 -16.39 26.29 28.50
CA ALA A 83 -16.25 27.20 27.38
C ALA A 83 -16.45 28.66 27.81
N GLN A 84 -17.43 28.95 28.68
CA GLN A 84 -17.61 30.29 29.23
C GLN A 84 -16.42 30.70 30.12
N GLN A 85 -15.85 29.80 30.91
CA GLN A 85 -14.69 30.08 31.74
C GLN A 85 -13.39 30.22 30.94
N SER A 86 -13.22 29.45 29.85
CA SER A 86 -11.97 29.39 29.07
C SER A 86 -11.93 30.30 27.83
N LEU A 87 -13.08 30.67 27.25
CA LEU A 87 -13.15 31.46 26.00
C LEU A 87 -13.67 32.89 26.18
N LEU A 88 -14.38 33.21 27.27
CA LEU A 88 -14.94 34.55 27.51
C LEU A 88 -14.17 35.40 28.53
N THR A 89 -13.09 34.89 29.12
CA THR A 89 -12.15 35.74 29.85
C THR A 89 -11.28 36.50 28.84
N GLU A 90 -11.51 37.82 28.73
CA GLU A 90 -10.98 38.72 27.70
C GLU A 90 -9.44 38.85 27.61
N ASP A 91 -8.67 38.09 28.40
CA ASP A 91 -7.21 38.24 28.51
C ASP A 91 -6.37 37.05 28.01
N SER A 92 -6.95 36.03 27.34
CA SER A 92 -6.17 34.87 26.89
C SER A 92 -5.33 35.12 25.62
N TYR A 93 -4.04 34.73 25.69
CA TYR A 93 -3.02 34.88 24.63
C TYR A 93 -3.43 34.30 23.25
N LEU A 94 -4.33 33.30 23.23
CA LEU A 94 -4.84 32.66 22.02
C LEU A 94 -5.75 33.58 21.19
N VAL A 95 -6.61 34.36 21.86
CA VAL A 95 -7.54 35.29 21.20
C VAL A 95 -6.77 36.38 20.45
N ARG A 96 -5.65 36.85 21.02
CA ARG A 96 -4.81 37.90 20.43
C ARG A 96 -4.10 37.45 19.15
N LYS A 97 -3.64 36.19 19.08
CA LYS A 97 -2.89 35.64 17.94
C LYS A 97 -3.78 35.18 16.79
N LEU A 98 -5.00 34.71 17.10
CA LEU A 98 -5.93 34.16 16.11
C LEU A 98 -6.94 35.18 15.54
N ARG A 99 -7.02 36.39 16.09
CA ARG A 99 -7.98 37.44 15.65
C ARG A 99 -7.85 37.81 14.17
N ARG A 100 -6.63 37.96 13.65
CA ARG A 100 -6.37 38.40 12.26
C ARG A 100 -6.64 37.31 11.21
N PRO A 101 -6.24 36.04 11.40
CA PRO A 101 -6.65 34.94 10.53
C PRO A 101 -8.15 34.68 10.57
N TYR A 102 -8.74 34.69 11.78
CA TYR A 102 -10.17 34.43 11.98
C TYR A 102 -11.06 35.46 11.29
N SER A 103 -10.73 36.76 11.37
CA SER A 103 -11.51 37.81 10.70
C SER A 103 -11.46 37.73 9.16
N LYS A 104 -10.35 37.23 8.58
CA LYS A 104 -10.22 37.01 7.12
C LYS A 104 -10.99 35.78 6.65
N VAL A 105 -11.05 34.73 7.45
CA VAL A 105 -11.76 33.49 7.14
C VAL A 105 -13.26 33.62 7.41
N SER A 106 -13.66 34.28 8.52
CA SER A 106 -15.08 34.52 8.82
C SER A 106 -15.74 35.46 7.80
N GLY A 107 -15.00 36.43 7.26
CA GLY A 107 -15.50 37.29 6.18
C GLY A 107 -15.85 36.53 4.90
N LYS A 108 -15.10 35.47 4.56
CA LYS A 108 -15.38 34.61 3.38
C LYS A 108 -16.43 33.54 3.63
N LEU A 109 -16.57 33.08 4.87
CA LEU A 109 -17.57 32.08 5.28
C LEU A 109 -18.90 32.69 5.71
N LYS A 110 -19.00 34.03 5.79
CA LYS A 110 -20.23 34.73 6.20
C LYS A 110 -21.43 34.41 5.31
N HIS A 111 -21.20 34.13 4.02
CA HIS A 111 -22.25 33.70 3.09
C HIS A 111 -22.82 32.31 3.43
N LEU A 112 -22.05 31.45 4.11
CA LEU A 112 -22.57 30.16 4.58
C LEU A 112 -23.50 30.29 5.78
N ASN A 113 -23.50 31.44 6.48
CA ASN A 113 -24.46 31.71 7.56
C ASN A 113 -25.89 31.89 7.04
N GLU A 114 -26.07 32.15 5.75
CA GLU A 114 -27.36 32.27 5.07
C GLU A 114 -28.10 30.93 4.99
N PHE A 115 -27.38 29.81 5.15
CA PHE A 115 -27.92 28.45 5.15
C PHE A 115 -28.21 27.93 6.58
N LEU A 116 -28.00 28.77 7.60
CA LEU A 116 -28.26 28.41 8.99
C LEU A 116 -29.67 28.86 9.38
N PRO A 117 -30.41 28.08 10.19
CA PRO A 117 -31.73 28.49 10.68
C PRO A 117 -31.62 29.81 11.47
N GLU A 118 -32.51 30.76 11.16
CA GLU A 118 -32.44 32.18 11.59
C GLU A 118 -32.41 32.40 13.12
N ASP A 119 -32.80 31.39 13.92
CA ASP A 119 -32.98 31.54 15.36
C ASP A 119 -31.74 31.22 16.23
N ARG A 120 -30.54 31.02 15.65
CA ARG A 120 -29.33 30.69 16.44
C ARG A 120 -28.08 31.46 16.03
N ASP A 121 -27.28 31.84 17.04
CA ASP A 121 -25.98 32.51 16.84
C ASP A 121 -25.08 31.67 15.91
N PRO A 122 -24.63 32.23 14.76
CA PRO A 122 -23.78 31.53 13.82
C PRO A 122 -22.52 30.94 14.44
N ALA A 123 -21.91 31.60 15.43
CA ALA A 123 -20.73 31.09 16.11
C ALA A 123 -21.01 29.79 16.85
N HIS A 124 -22.19 29.69 17.47
CA HIS A 124 -22.65 28.49 18.15
C HIS A 124 -22.88 27.34 17.15
N VAL A 125 -23.57 27.59 16.04
CA VAL A 125 -23.86 26.53 15.06
C VAL A 125 -22.59 25.97 14.40
N TRP A 126 -21.64 26.83 14.04
CA TRP A 126 -20.35 26.38 13.49
C TRP A 126 -19.52 25.60 14.50
N SER A 127 -19.54 25.98 15.77
CA SER A 127 -18.83 25.25 16.83
C SER A 127 -19.40 23.85 17.02
N VAL A 128 -20.72 23.71 17.01
CA VAL A 128 -21.43 22.42 17.11
C VAL A 128 -21.14 21.56 15.89
N MET A 129 -21.20 22.12 14.68
CA MET A 129 -20.87 21.39 13.44
C MET A 129 -19.41 20.90 13.43
N PHE A 130 -18.47 21.73 13.87
CA PHE A 130 -17.07 21.35 13.99
C PHE A 130 -16.87 20.22 15.00
N PHE A 131 -17.51 20.31 16.18
CA PHE A 131 -17.43 19.26 17.19
C PHE A 131 -18.11 17.96 16.76
N VAL A 132 -19.28 18.03 16.14
CA VAL A 132 -19.97 16.85 15.57
C VAL A 132 -19.13 16.23 14.47
N PHE A 133 -18.46 17.03 13.63
CA PHE A 133 -17.53 16.53 12.62
C PHE A 133 -16.32 15.83 13.24
N ILE A 134 -15.72 16.38 14.30
CA ILE A 134 -14.63 15.74 15.04
C ILE A 134 -15.10 14.46 15.74
N LEU A 135 -16.29 14.46 16.35
CA LEU A 135 -16.89 13.28 16.99
C LEU A 135 -17.27 12.21 15.97
N ALA A 136 -17.78 12.58 14.80
CA ALA A 136 -18.04 11.66 13.70
C ALA A 136 -16.73 11.06 13.17
N LEU A 137 -15.67 11.85 13.02
CA LEU A 137 -14.34 11.36 12.66
C LEU A 137 -13.75 10.44 13.75
N ALA A 138 -13.99 10.73 15.02
CA ALA A 138 -13.55 9.89 16.14
C ALA A 138 -14.36 8.59 16.19
N ALA A 139 -15.69 8.65 16.07
CA ALA A 139 -16.58 7.49 16.02
C ALA A 139 -16.31 6.61 14.81
N MET A 140 -16.00 7.18 13.64
CA MET A 140 -15.53 6.44 12.47
C MET A 140 -14.16 5.77 12.68
N ASN A 141 -13.29 6.33 13.54
CA ASN A 141 -12.04 5.67 13.93
C ASN A 141 -12.23 4.62 15.04
N VAL A 142 -13.27 4.75 15.86
CA VAL A 142 -13.56 3.87 17.01
C VAL A 142 -14.52 2.74 16.65
N ASN A 143 -15.33 2.89 15.61
CA ASN A 143 -16.19 1.81 15.10
C ASN A 143 -15.38 0.81 14.28
N THR A 144 -14.38 0.21 14.91
CA THR A 144 -13.86 -1.08 14.52
C THR A 144 -14.89 -2.11 14.95
N ASN A 145 -15.70 -2.60 14.01
CA ASN A 145 -16.43 -3.85 14.18
C ASN A 145 -15.47 -4.87 14.79
N HIS A 146 -15.84 -5.43 15.94
CA HIS A 146 -15.15 -6.55 16.57
C HIS A 146 -15.42 -7.85 15.80
N ASP A 147 -15.09 -7.86 14.51
CA ASP A 147 -14.76 -9.12 13.85
C ASP A 147 -13.36 -9.51 14.31
N ARG A 148 -13.14 -10.80 14.59
CA ARG A 148 -11.87 -11.33 15.07
C ARG A 148 -10.75 -10.96 14.08
N VAL A 149 -10.06 -9.85 14.34
CA VAL A 149 -8.96 -9.38 13.50
C VAL A 149 -7.88 -10.45 13.55
N PRO A 150 -7.46 -11.04 12.42
CA PRO A 150 -6.36 -11.98 12.41
C PRO A 150 -5.12 -11.32 13.05
N PRO A 151 -4.26 -12.09 13.74
CA PRO A 151 -3.12 -11.53 14.45
C PRO A 151 -2.28 -10.68 13.51
N VAL A 152 -2.19 -9.38 13.80
CA VAL A 152 -1.51 -8.43 12.93
C VAL A 152 -0.01 -8.76 12.91
N LYS A 153 0.46 -9.29 11.78
CA LYS A 153 1.87 -9.64 11.58
C LYS A 153 2.70 -8.35 11.67
N LYS A 154 3.78 -8.36 12.45
CA LYS A 154 4.70 -7.21 12.54
C LYS A 154 5.76 -7.28 11.44
N VAL A 155 6.15 -6.12 10.95
CA VAL A 155 7.29 -5.96 10.03
C VAL A 155 8.56 -6.39 10.74
N ARG A 156 9.37 -7.22 10.08
CA ARG A 156 10.67 -7.68 10.56
C ARG A 156 11.80 -6.90 9.88
N ILE A 157 12.85 -6.60 10.64
CA ILE A 157 14.09 -6.05 10.09
C ILE A 157 15.07 -7.20 9.96
N HIS A 158 15.54 -7.43 8.73
CA HIS A 158 16.50 -8.49 8.41
C HIS A 158 17.92 -7.92 8.30
N PRO A 159 18.96 -8.73 8.59
CA PRO A 159 20.33 -8.33 8.38
C PRO A 159 20.59 -7.86 6.93
N PRO A 160 21.47 -6.87 6.71
CA PRO A 160 21.95 -6.51 5.38
C PRO A 160 22.52 -7.74 4.65
N THR A 161 22.05 -8.00 3.43
CA THR A 161 22.52 -9.13 2.60
C THR A 161 22.78 -8.74 1.14
N ALA A 162 22.55 -7.49 0.78
CA ALA A 162 22.71 -7.03 -0.60
C ALA A 162 24.17 -7.07 -1.08
N SER A 163 24.36 -7.54 -2.32
CA SER A 163 25.50 -7.09 -3.13
C SER A 163 25.32 -5.62 -3.46
N ARG A 164 26.40 -4.83 -3.41
CA ARG A 164 26.36 -3.38 -3.67
C ARG A 164 27.41 -2.98 -4.68
N ILE A 165 27.07 -2.00 -5.51
CA ILE A 165 28.01 -1.29 -6.38
C ILE A 165 28.11 0.17 -5.95
N LEU A 166 29.26 0.79 -6.19
CA LEU A 166 29.45 2.23 -6.01
C LEU A 166 29.15 2.93 -7.34
N LEU A 167 28.18 3.84 -7.33
CA LEU A 167 27.83 4.67 -8.47
C LEU A 167 28.81 5.85 -8.61
N PRO A 168 28.95 6.45 -9.81
CA PRO A 168 29.88 7.56 -10.03
C PRO A 168 29.63 8.80 -9.16
N ASP A 169 28.40 8.98 -8.66
CA ASP A 169 28.01 10.08 -7.78
C ASP A 169 28.23 9.77 -6.28
N GLY A 170 28.85 8.63 -5.96
CA GLY A 170 29.19 8.20 -4.60
C GLY A 170 28.08 7.44 -3.86
N ARG A 171 26.89 7.29 -4.45
CA ARG A 171 25.83 6.44 -3.88
C ARG A 171 26.15 4.97 -4.06
N HIS A 172 25.78 4.16 -3.08
CA HIS A 172 25.74 2.72 -3.23
C HIS A 172 24.38 2.26 -3.74
N MET A 173 24.39 1.36 -4.71
CA MET A 173 23.19 0.68 -5.21
C MET A 173 23.23 -0.79 -4.82
N ALA A 174 22.19 -1.25 -4.14
CA ALA A 174 21.98 -2.64 -3.79
C ALA A 174 21.30 -3.40 -4.93
N TYR A 175 21.80 -4.60 -5.22
CA TYR A 175 21.30 -5.43 -6.32
C TYR A 175 21.32 -6.92 -5.98
N ARG A 176 20.65 -7.71 -6.83
CA ARG A 176 20.59 -9.17 -6.75
C ARG A 176 20.65 -9.76 -8.15
N GLU A 177 21.40 -10.85 -8.29
CA GLU A 177 21.46 -11.65 -9.51
C GLU A 177 20.75 -12.98 -9.32
N GLN A 178 20.05 -13.43 -10.35
CA GLN A 178 19.31 -14.69 -10.40
C GLN A 178 19.46 -15.32 -11.79
N GLY A 179 19.35 -16.64 -11.88
CA GLY A 179 19.47 -17.42 -13.11
C GLY A 179 20.91 -17.87 -13.36
N VAL A 180 21.32 -17.90 -14.63
CA VAL A 180 22.67 -18.38 -14.99
C VAL A 180 23.74 -17.29 -14.79
N PRO A 181 25.00 -17.69 -14.52
CA PRO A 181 26.13 -16.76 -14.49
C PRO A 181 26.41 -16.11 -15.85
N ALA A 182 27.18 -15.02 -15.84
CA ALA A 182 27.45 -14.17 -17.00
C ALA A 182 28.00 -14.93 -18.23
N ASP A 183 28.91 -15.88 -18.00
CA ASP A 183 29.58 -16.69 -19.01
C ASP A 183 28.64 -17.69 -19.72
N ARG A 184 27.50 -18.00 -19.11
CA ARG A 184 26.48 -18.93 -19.63
C ARG A 184 25.20 -18.23 -20.06
N ALA A 185 25.10 -16.91 -19.86
CA ALA A 185 23.91 -16.15 -20.15
C ALA A 185 23.67 -16.01 -21.66
N ARG A 186 22.52 -16.48 -22.12
CA ARG A 186 21.99 -16.19 -23.47
C ARG A 186 21.37 -14.80 -23.52
N PHE A 187 20.69 -14.41 -22.44
CA PHE A 187 20.04 -13.11 -22.30
C PHE A 187 20.34 -12.53 -20.93
N SER A 188 20.77 -11.27 -20.90
CA SER A 188 20.84 -10.47 -19.67
C SER A 188 19.61 -9.59 -19.57
N LEU A 189 18.89 -9.66 -18.46
CA LEU A 189 17.68 -8.90 -18.16
C LEU A 189 17.93 -8.02 -16.93
N ILE A 190 17.50 -6.75 -16.99
CA ILE A 190 17.45 -5.87 -15.83
C ILE A 190 15.99 -5.52 -15.53
N ALA A 191 15.59 -5.76 -14.29
CA ALA A 191 14.21 -5.58 -13.82
C ALA A 191 14.13 -4.56 -12.66
N PRO A 192 13.71 -3.31 -12.93
CA PRO A 192 13.34 -2.37 -11.88
C PRO A 192 12.09 -2.85 -11.13
N HIS A 193 12.12 -2.80 -9.79
CA HIS A 193 10.97 -3.17 -8.98
C HIS A 193 9.88 -2.07 -9.02
N PRO A 194 8.60 -2.42 -8.82
CA PRO A 194 7.51 -1.44 -8.70
C PRO A 194 7.51 -0.71 -7.35
N PHE A 195 6.57 0.20 -7.16
CA PHE A 195 6.28 0.86 -5.88
C PHE A 195 6.03 -0.17 -4.77
N LEU A 196 6.59 0.09 -3.58
CA LEU A 196 6.49 -0.79 -2.41
C LEU A 196 7.02 -2.22 -2.69
N SER A 197 8.22 -2.28 -3.27
CA SER A 197 8.91 -3.52 -3.61
C SER A 197 10.42 -3.30 -3.50
N SER A 198 11.22 -4.35 -3.70
CA SER A 198 12.68 -4.33 -3.57
C SER A 198 13.36 -5.20 -4.62
N ARG A 199 14.69 -5.27 -4.59
CA ARG A 199 15.50 -6.22 -5.38
C ARG A 199 15.08 -7.68 -5.18
N LEU A 200 14.43 -8.01 -4.06
CA LEU A 200 14.06 -9.38 -3.74
C LEU A 200 12.87 -9.90 -4.56
N ALA A 201 12.08 -9.00 -5.15
CA ALA A 201 10.90 -9.38 -5.92
C ALA A 201 11.23 -10.32 -7.10
N GLY A 202 12.33 -10.10 -7.82
CA GLY A 202 12.57 -10.88 -9.04
C GLY A 202 11.41 -10.69 -10.03
N ILE A 203 10.93 -11.79 -10.61
CA ILE A 203 9.72 -11.81 -11.43
C ILE A 203 8.68 -12.68 -10.71
N PRO A 204 7.57 -12.10 -10.22
CA PRO A 204 6.53 -12.86 -9.52
C PRO A 204 6.08 -14.09 -10.33
N GLY A 205 6.07 -15.25 -9.69
CA GLY A 205 5.65 -16.53 -10.31
C GLY A 205 6.69 -17.22 -11.20
N VAL A 206 7.83 -16.58 -11.50
CA VAL A 206 8.91 -17.21 -12.27
C VAL A 206 9.88 -17.91 -11.33
N LYS A 207 10.07 -19.22 -11.56
CA LYS A 207 11.02 -20.04 -10.80
C LYS A 207 12.44 -19.87 -11.34
N MET A 208 13.43 -20.03 -10.45
CA MET A 208 14.85 -20.01 -10.81
C MET A 208 15.18 -21.01 -11.93
N SER A 209 14.63 -22.22 -11.86
CA SER A 209 14.83 -23.27 -12.86
C SER A 209 14.42 -22.84 -14.27
N LEU A 210 13.41 -21.98 -14.40
CA LEU A 210 12.97 -21.45 -15.69
C LEU A 210 13.98 -20.42 -16.23
N LEU A 211 14.52 -19.56 -15.37
CA LEU A 211 15.60 -18.65 -15.76
C LEU A 211 16.82 -19.45 -16.25
N GLU A 212 17.16 -20.53 -15.56
CA GLU A 212 18.27 -21.42 -15.92
C GLU A 212 18.05 -22.14 -17.26
N GLU A 213 16.87 -22.72 -17.47
CA GLU A 213 16.49 -23.41 -18.70
C GLU A 213 16.60 -22.51 -19.94
N TYR A 214 16.15 -21.25 -19.82
CA TYR A 214 16.22 -20.28 -20.91
C TYR A 214 17.59 -19.57 -21.01
N GLY A 215 18.52 -19.84 -20.10
CA GLY A 215 19.84 -19.18 -20.06
C GLY A 215 19.74 -17.69 -19.75
N ILE A 216 18.80 -17.30 -18.89
CA ILE A 216 18.57 -15.91 -18.49
C ILE A 216 19.42 -15.58 -17.26
N ARG A 217 20.15 -14.47 -17.33
CA ARG A 217 20.73 -13.76 -16.19
C ARG A 217 19.83 -12.57 -15.85
N LEU A 218 19.10 -12.67 -14.74
CA LEU A 218 18.22 -11.61 -14.25
C LEU A 218 18.94 -10.79 -13.17
N VAL A 219 18.97 -9.48 -13.36
CA VAL A 219 19.50 -8.52 -12.38
C VAL A 219 18.36 -7.62 -11.90
N THR A 220 18.09 -7.63 -10.61
CA THR A 220 17.16 -6.72 -9.93
C THR A 220 17.95 -5.80 -9.00
N TYR A 221 17.42 -4.62 -8.71
CA TYR A 221 18.10 -3.64 -7.86
C TYR A 221 17.10 -2.84 -7.04
N ASP A 222 17.54 -2.37 -5.88
CA ASP A 222 16.77 -1.47 -5.04
C ASP A 222 16.83 -0.06 -5.64
N LEU A 223 15.66 0.54 -5.91
CA LEU A 223 15.56 1.93 -6.35
C LEU A 223 16.20 2.88 -5.30
N PRO A 224 16.63 4.09 -5.66
CA PRO A 224 17.29 5.00 -4.71
C PRO A 224 16.45 5.26 -3.46
N GLY A 225 16.99 4.93 -2.28
CA GLY A 225 16.32 5.05 -0.97
C GLY A 225 15.37 3.91 -0.61
N PHE A 226 15.29 2.86 -1.42
CA PHE A 226 14.63 1.59 -1.10
C PHE A 226 15.68 0.57 -0.68
N GLY A 227 15.27 -0.45 0.09
CA GLY A 227 16.15 -1.55 0.46
C GLY A 227 17.48 -1.07 1.02
N GLU A 228 18.59 -1.54 0.46
CA GLU A 228 19.95 -1.16 0.90
C GLU A 228 20.65 -0.16 -0.04
N SER A 229 19.89 0.47 -0.95
CA SER A 229 20.38 1.53 -1.84
C SER A 229 20.34 2.90 -1.16
N ASP A 230 21.38 3.70 -1.39
CA ASP A 230 21.44 5.07 -0.88
C ASP A 230 20.38 5.96 -1.57
N PRO A 231 19.80 6.96 -0.86
CA PRO A 231 18.81 7.86 -1.44
C PRO A 231 19.41 8.81 -2.48
N HIS A 232 18.61 9.19 -3.48
CA HIS A 232 18.98 10.20 -4.47
C HIS A 232 18.04 11.41 -4.40
N LEU A 233 18.56 12.55 -3.93
CA LEU A 233 17.75 13.76 -3.70
C LEU A 233 17.21 14.40 -5.00
N GLY A 234 17.98 14.33 -6.09
CA GLY A 234 17.64 14.90 -7.41
C GLY A 234 17.11 13.87 -8.42
N ARG A 235 16.51 12.79 -7.94
CA ARG A 235 16.11 11.64 -8.78
C ARG A 235 15.14 12.06 -9.89
N THR A 236 15.44 11.61 -11.11
CA THR A 236 14.61 11.77 -12.31
C THR A 236 14.54 10.44 -13.08
N LEU A 237 13.68 10.36 -14.10
CA LEU A 237 13.71 9.21 -15.01
C LEU A 237 15.04 9.14 -15.78
N ASN A 238 15.64 10.28 -16.12
CA ASN A 238 16.96 10.31 -16.75
C ASN A 238 18.04 9.71 -15.83
N SER A 239 18.12 10.17 -14.57
CA SER A 239 19.08 9.60 -13.62
C SER A 239 18.81 8.11 -13.35
N SER A 240 17.55 7.68 -13.37
CA SER A 240 17.21 6.26 -13.28
C SER A 240 17.73 5.43 -14.45
N ALA A 241 17.72 5.96 -15.68
CA ALA A 241 18.28 5.27 -16.83
C ALA A 241 19.82 5.13 -16.73
N PHE A 242 20.48 6.16 -16.21
CA PHE A 242 21.93 6.10 -15.95
C PHE A 242 22.28 5.18 -14.78
N ASP A 243 21.46 5.13 -13.73
CA ASP A 243 21.58 4.15 -12.65
C ASP A 243 21.54 2.71 -13.20
N ILE A 244 20.61 2.41 -14.13
CA ILE A 244 20.53 1.12 -14.83
C ILE A 244 21.78 0.85 -15.68
N LEU A 245 22.28 1.88 -16.38
CA LEU A 245 23.49 1.77 -17.20
C LEU A 245 24.71 1.42 -16.35
N HIS A 246 24.91 2.14 -15.25
CA HIS A 246 26.01 1.91 -14.32
C HIS A 246 25.91 0.56 -13.63
N LEU A 247 24.69 0.11 -13.31
CA LEU A 247 24.47 -1.24 -12.83
C LEU A 247 24.89 -2.29 -13.86
N ALA A 248 24.46 -2.14 -15.11
CA ALA A 248 24.83 -3.06 -16.19
C ALA A 248 26.35 -3.15 -16.36
N ASP A 249 27.03 -2.00 -16.37
CA ASP A 249 28.49 -1.95 -16.51
C ASP A 249 29.21 -2.58 -15.30
N ALA A 250 28.76 -2.29 -14.08
CA ALA A 250 29.39 -2.78 -12.86
C ALA A 250 29.23 -4.30 -12.67
N VAL A 251 28.13 -4.89 -13.15
CA VAL A 251 27.91 -6.35 -13.10
C VAL A 251 28.45 -7.06 -14.36
N GLY A 252 29.15 -6.35 -15.24
CA GLY A 252 29.84 -6.93 -16.39
C GLY A 252 28.93 -7.29 -17.57
N ILE A 253 27.81 -6.59 -17.76
CA ILE A 253 26.96 -6.71 -18.95
C ILE A 253 27.52 -5.78 -20.04
N CYS A 254 28.46 -6.28 -20.84
CA CYS A 254 29.12 -5.49 -21.89
C CYS A 254 28.21 -5.22 -23.09
N ASP A 255 27.40 -6.21 -23.46
CA ASP A 255 26.50 -6.14 -24.61
C ASP A 255 25.18 -5.42 -24.29
N LYS A 256 24.26 -5.44 -25.25
CA LYS A 256 22.89 -4.96 -25.05
C LYS A 256 22.13 -5.92 -24.13
N PHE A 257 21.26 -5.38 -23.28
CA PHE A 257 20.43 -6.14 -22.35
C PHE A 257 18.96 -5.82 -22.48
N TRP A 258 18.12 -6.70 -21.95
CA TRP A 258 16.67 -6.56 -21.97
C TRP A 258 16.16 -5.85 -20.73
N MET A 259 15.17 -4.99 -20.90
CA MET A 259 14.41 -4.42 -19.78
C MET A 259 13.17 -5.26 -19.50
N LEU A 260 12.89 -5.49 -18.23
CA LEU A 260 11.63 -6.08 -17.80
C LEU A 260 10.92 -5.14 -16.82
N GLY A 261 9.86 -4.49 -17.28
CA GLY A 261 9.08 -3.56 -16.48
C GLY A 261 7.77 -4.18 -16.00
N TYR A 262 7.54 -4.21 -14.69
CA TYR A 262 6.24 -4.57 -14.12
C TYR A 262 5.60 -3.38 -13.42
N SER A 263 4.34 -3.08 -13.72
CA SER A 263 3.59 -2.00 -13.06
C SER A 263 4.35 -0.66 -13.14
N SER A 264 4.58 0.01 -12.01
CA SER A 264 5.37 1.25 -11.91
C SER A 264 6.84 1.07 -12.30
N GLY A 265 7.40 -0.15 -12.20
CA GLY A 265 8.73 -0.47 -12.71
C GLY A 265 8.87 -0.20 -14.22
N ALA A 266 7.77 -0.23 -14.97
CA ALA A 266 7.76 0.09 -16.40
C ALA A 266 8.22 1.53 -16.70
N MET A 267 8.03 2.49 -15.80
CA MET A 267 8.52 3.87 -15.99
C MET A 267 10.05 3.91 -16.16
N HIS A 268 10.77 3.10 -15.40
CA HIS A 268 12.22 2.99 -15.49
C HIS A 268 12.66 2.27 -16.77
N ALA A 269 11.87 1.31 -17.25
CA ALA A 269 12.09 0.68 -18.57
C ALA A 269 11.84 1.67 -19.72
N TRP A 270 10.80 2.49 -19.65
CA TRP A 270 10.56 3.60 -20.60
C TRP A 270 11.72 4.60 -20.59
N ALA A 271 12.21 4.96 -19.41
CA ALA A 271 13.37 5.84 -19.27
C ALA A 271 14.63 5.22 -19.91
N ALA A 272 14.88 3.93 -19.70
CA ALA A 272 16.01 3.24 -20.30
C ALA A 272 15.93 3.23 -21.84
N LEU A 273 14.75 2.93 -22.40
CA LEU A 273 14.49 3.00 -23.84
C LEU A 273 14.72 4.41 -24.40
N ARG A 274 14.44 5.45 -23.62
CA ARG A 274 14.59 6.85 -24.05
C ARG A 274 16.04 7.36 -23.98
N TYR A 275 16.73 7.10 -22.87
CA TYR A 275 18.00 7.76 -22.54
C TYR A 275 19.22 6.90 -22.84
N ILE A 276 19.10 5.57 -22.81
CA ILE A 276 20.19 4.63 -23.13
C ILE A 276 19.83 3.63 -24.24
N PRO A 277 19.13 4.02 -25.32
CA PRO A 277 18.61 3.08 -26.34
C PRO A 277 19.69 2.20 -26.97
N LYS A 278 20.93 2.69 -27.06
CA LYS A 278 22.06 1.94 -27.62
C LYS A 278 22.45 0.71 -26.82
N ARG A 279 22.11 0.67 -25.52
CA ARG A 279 22.40 -0.46 -24.61
C ARG A 279 21.21 -1.39 -24.40
N ILE A 280 20.04 -1.05 -24.96
CA ILE A 280 18.84 -1.87 -24.80
C ILE A 280 18.66 -2.80 -26.01
N ALA A 281 18.64 -4.11 -25.74
CA ALA A 281 18.35 -5.15 -26.73
C ALA A 281 16.84 -5.23 -27.00
N GLY A 282 16.04 -5.05 -25.96
CA GLY A 282 14.59 -4.98 -26.04
C GLY A 282 13.94 -4.69 -24.69
N ALA A 283 12.61 -4.58 -24.65
CA ALA A 283 11.88 -4.35 -23.39
C ALA A 283 10.55 -5.11 -23.38
N ALA A 284 10.33 -5.92 -22.34
CA ALA A 284 9.04 -6.54 -22.05
C ALA A 284 8.36 -5.79 -20.89
N MET A 285 7.07 -5.47 -21.01
CA MET A 285 6.35 -4.76 -19.96
C MET A 285 5.02 -5.44 -19.62
N LEU A 286 4.81 -5.75 -18.34
CA LEU A 286 3.61 -6.40 -17.83
C LEU A 286 2.82 -5.43 -16.96
N ALA A 287 1.53 -5.27 -17.28
CA ALA A 287 0.66 -4.27 -16.66
C ALA A 287 1.33 -2.88 -16.54
N PRO A 288 1.92 -2.34 -17.63
CA PRO A 288 2.73 -1.14 -17.55
C PRO A 288 1.94 0.04 -17.01
N MET A 289 2.54 0.75 -16.06
CA MET A 289 2.01 2.03 -15.64
C MET A 289 2.36 3.10 -16.70
N ILE A 290 1.35 3.88 -17.07
CA ILE A 290 1.46 5.08 -17.91
C ILE A 290 1.00 6.27 -17.08
N ASN A 291 1.68 7.42 -17.23
CA ASN A 291 1.28 8.66 -16.54
C ASN A 291 -0.16 9.05 -16.91
N PRO A 292 -1.12 9.06 -15.96
CA PRO A 292 -2.53 9.37 -16.25
C PRO A 292 -2.78 10.84 -16.63
N TYR A 293 -1.72 11.66 -16.65
CA TYR A 293 -1.71 13.06 -17.05
C TYR A 293 -0.83 13.32 -18.29
N GLU A 294 -0.48 12.27 -19.04
CA GLU A 294 0.27 12.38 -20.29
C GLU A 294 -0.43 13.35 -21.25
N ARG A 295 0.32 14.31 -21.82
CA ARG A 295 -0.25 15.37 -22.67
C ARG A 295 -0.83 14.83 -23.98
N GLY A 296 -0.33 13.69 -24.45
CA GLY A 296 -0.77 13.05 -25.69
C GLY A 296 -2.08 12.28 -25.57
N MET A 297 -2.61 12.04 -24.36
CA MET A 297 -3.85 11.29 -24.19
C MET A 297 -5.10 12.12 -24.47
N ASN A 298 -6.06 11.52 -25.16
CA ASN A 298 -7.38 12.12 -25.37
C ASN A 298 -8.26 12.04 -24.12
N LYS A 299 -9.40 12.74 -24.12
CA LYS A 299 -10.26 12.85 -22.93
C LYS A 299 -10.91 11.52 -22.58
N GLU A 300 -11.20 10.70 -23.57
CA GLU A 300 -11.83 9.39 -23.45
C GLU A 300 -10.87 8.37 -22.82
N GLU A 301 -9.60 8.35 -23.24
CA GLU A 301 -8.52 7.54 -22.66
C GLU A 301 -8.28 7.92 -21.19
N ILE A 302 -8.18 9.22 -20.91
CA ILE A 302 -8.07 9.71 -19.53
C ILE A 302 -9.30 9.24 -18.74
N LYS A 303 -10.51 9.49 -19.24
CA LYS A 303 -11.75 9.08 -18.55
C LYS A 303 -11.76 7.58 -18.25
N MET A 304 -11.39 6.73 -19.20
CA MET A 304 -11.33 5.27 -19.04
C MET A 304 -10.33 4.83 -17.98
N ILE A 305 -9.12 5.39 -17.98
CA ILE A 305 -8.09 5.13 -16.95
C ILE A 305 -8.63 5.50 -15.57
N TRP A 306 -9.24 6.68 -15.44
CA TRP A 306 -9.75 7.13 -14.15
C TRP A 306 -10.97 6.31 -13.72
N GLU A 307 -11.93 5.99 -14.60
CA GLU A 307 -13.15 5.24 -14.22
C GLU A 307 -12.86 3.85 -13.62
N THR A 308 -11.84 3.16 -14.12
CA THR A 308 -11.44 1.84 -13.61
C THR A 308 -10.79 1.87 -12.22
N TRP A 309 -10.32 3.04 -11.76
CA TRP A 309 -9.60 3.15 -10.49
C TRP A 309 -10.51 3.35 -9.29
N VAL A 310 -10.17 2.67 -8.20
CA VAL A 310 -10.81 2.88 -6.89
C VAL A 310 -10.61 4.32 -6.39
N PRO A 311 -11.58 4.91 -5.66
CA PRO A 311 -11.52 6.30 -5.19
C PRO A 311 -10.26 6.65 -4.40
N SER A 312 -9.76 5.70 -3.59
CA SER A 312 -8.51 5.88 -2.85
C SER A 312 -7.31 6.08 -3.78
N ARG A 313 -7.15 5.23 -4.80
CA ARG A 313 -6.08 5.38 -5.80
C ARG A 313 -6.12 6.74 -6.48
N LYS A 314 -7.32 7.21 -6.88
CA LYS A 314 -7.52 8.54 -7.46
C LYS A 314 -7.02 9.65 -6.53
N LEU A 315 -7.38 9.58 -5.26
CA LEU A 315 -6.94 10.53 -4.24
C LEU A 315 -5.41 10.53 -4.10
N PHE A 316 -4.76 9.37 -4.07
CA PHE A 316 -3.30 9.30 -3.93
C PHE A 316 -2.56 9.88 -5.14
N TYR A 317 -3.04 9.65 -6.36
CA TYR A 317 -2.47 10.29 -7.56
C TYR A 317 -2.68 11.81 -7.55
N PHE A 318 -3.86 12.28 -7.13
CA PHE A 318 -4.12 13.70 -6.94
C PHE A 318 -3.18 14.32 -5.88
N LEU A 319 -3.00 13.66 -4.73
CA LEU A 319 -2.10 14.09 -3.67
C LEU A 319 -0.65 14.10 -4.15
N ALA A 320 -0.19 13.07 -4.86
CA ALA A 320 1.15 13.04 -5.45
C ALA A 320 1.39 14.24 -6.36
N ARG A 321 0.40 14.62 -7.18
CA ARG A 321 0.52 15.72 -8.13
C ARG A 321 0.46 17.10 -7.46
N ARG A 322 -0.44 17.29 -6.48
CA ARG A 322 -0.75 18.62 -5.95
C ARG A 322 -0.16 18.90 -4.57
N PHE A 323 -0.08 17.89 -3.72
CA PHE A 323 0.32 18.01 -2.32
C PHE A 323 1.18 16.82 -1.85
N PRO A 324 2.33 16.52 -2.50
CA PRO A 324 3.07 15.28 -2.28
C PRO A 324 3.55 15.11 -0.83
N LYS A 325 3.78 16.20 -0.10
CA LYS A 325 4.16 16.15 1.33
C LYS A 325 3.09 15.50 2.22
N LEU A 326 1.81 15.58 1.84
CA LEU A 326 0.72 14.95 2.60
C LEU A 326 0.78 13.42 2.54
N LEU A 327 1.35 12.84 1.48
CA LEU A 327 1.52 11.39 1.35
C LEU A 327 2.34 10.79 2.49
N SER A 328 3.28 11.55 3.06
CA SER A 328 4.08 11.10 4.21
C SER A 328 3.21 10.65 5.37
N TYR A 329 2.13 11.37 5.67
CA TYR A 329 1.21 11.04 6.75
C TYR A 329 0.51 9.69 6.49
N PHE A 330 0.03 9.49 5.26
CA PHE A 330 -0.64 8.26 4.87
C PHE A 330 0.30 7.06 4.86
N TYR A 331 1.54 7.22 4.37
CA TYR A 331 2.54 6.16 4.38
C TYR A 331 2.94 5.73 5.79
N TRP A 332 3.09 6.68 6.73
CA TRP A 332 3.30 6.38 8.16
C TRP A 332 2.17 5.59 8.79
N ARG A 333 0.92 5.89 8.42
CA ARG A 333 -0.25 5.16 8.92
C ARG A 333 -0.49 3.82 8.21
N SER A 334 0.17 3.58 7.08
CA SER A 334 -0.01 2.37 6.25
C SER A 334 1.23 1.45 6.35
N PHE A 335 2.06 1.38 5.31
CA PHE A 335 3.18 0.44 5.22
C PHE A 335 4.40 0.79 6.06
N LEU A 336 4.51 2.03 6.55
CA LEU A 336 5.56 2.42 7.51
C LEU A 336 5.11 2.32 8.98
N SER A 337 3.90 1.78 9.25
CA SER A 337 3.37 1.64 10.61
C SER A 337 4.05 0.53 11.45
N GLY A 338 4.92 -0.28 10.83
CA GLY A 338 5.56 -1.45 11.46
C GLY A 338 4.66 -2.69 11.52
N LYS A 339 3.46 -2.64 10.92
CA LYS A 339 2.50 -3.74 10.84
C LYS A 339 2.26 -4.11 9.39
N HIS A 340 2.21 -5.40 9.10
CA HIS A 340 1.72 -5.95 7.83
C HIS A 340 0.21 -5.74 7.70
N ASP A 341 -0.23 -5.53 6.46
CA ASP A 341 -1.61 -5.30 6.07
C ASP A 341 -1.82 -5.91 4.68
N ARG A 342 -3.08 -6.12 4.30
CA ARG A 342 -3.46 -6.73 3.02
C ARG A 342 -2.97 -5.88 1.84
N ILE A 343 -2.68 -6.54 0.73
CA ILE A 343 -2.07 -5.92 -0.46
C ILE A 343 -2.97 -4.84 -1.06
N GLU A 344 -4.27 -5.12 -1.15
CA GLU A 344 -5.31 -4.22 -1.64
C GLU A 344 -5.33 -2.89 -0.86
N ASN A 345 -5.17 -2.95 0.46
CA ASN A 345 -5.19 -1.79 1.34
C ASN A 345 -3.96 -0.91 1.10
N ARG A 346 -2.80 -1.53 0.91
CA ARG A 346 -1.52 -0.84 0.74
C ARG A 346 -1.32 -0.24 -0.64
N LEU A 347 -1.73 -0.97 -1.68
CA LEU A 347 -1.55 -0.55 -3.07
C LEU A 347 -2.77 0.19 -3.62
N HIS A 348 -3.86 0.30 -2.84
CA HIS A 348 -5.14 0.86 -3.28
C HIS A 348 -5.63 0.21 -4.57
N LEU A 349 -5.70 -1.13 -4.56
CA LEU A 349 -6.13 -1.96 -5.69
C LEU A 349 -7.39 -2.74 -5.33
N SER A 350 -8.17 -3.09 -6.36
CA SER A 350 -9.25 -4.08 -6.24
C SER A 350 -8.74 -5.39 -6.83
N LEU A 351 -8.72 -6.46 -6.03
CA LEU A 351 -8.33 -7.79 -6.50
C LEU A 351 -9.56 -8.57 -6.97
N GLY A 352 -9.41 -9.32 -8.06
CA GLY A 352 -10.42 -10.29 -8.46
C GLY A 352 -10.42 -11.49 -7.50
N LYS A 353 -11.51 -12.28 -7.49
CA LYS A 353 -11.62 -13.47 -6.62
C LYS A 353 -10.46 -14.47 -6.81
N ARG A 354 -9.96 -14.63 -8.04
CA ARG A 354 -8.84 -15.53 -8.35
C ARG A 354 -7.51 -15.00 -7.79
N ASP A 355 -7.28 -13.70 -7.93
CA ASP A 355 -6.07 -13.06 -7.41
C ASP A 355 -6.07 -13.08 -5.88
N GLN A 356 -7.24 -12.93 -5.26
CA GLN A 356 -7.38 -13.05 -3.82
C GLN A 356 -6.94 -14.43 -3.32
N MET A 357 -7.35 -15.51 -3.99
CA MET A 357 -6.93 -16.87 -3.62
C MET A 357 -5.41 -17.05 -3.70
N LEU A 358 -4.78 -16.51 -4.75
CA LEU A 358 -3.32 -16.59 -4.92
C LEU A 358 -2.57 -15.77 -3.85
N VAL A 359 -3.07 -14.58 -3.52
CA VAL A 359 -2.45 -13.70 -2.53
C VAL A 359 -2.56 -14.27 -1.11
N GLU A 360 -3.60 -15.05 -0.85
CA GLU A 360 -3.82 -15.75 0.43
C GLU A 360 -3.00 -17.04 0.57
N GLU A 361 -2.30 -17.49 -0.48
CA GLU A 361 -1.37 -18.63 -0.37
C GLU A 361 -0.20 -18.29 0.55
N PRO A 362 0.14 -19.15 1.54
CA PRO A 362 1.19 -18.85 2.52
C PRO A 362 2.56 -18.53 1.92
N ILE A 363 2.91 -19.21 0.81
CA ILE A 363 4.19 -19.01 0.11
C ILE A 363 4.23 -17.61 -0.52
N PHE A 364 3.13 -17.18 -1.14
CA PHE A 364 3.03 -15.85 -1.74
C PHE A 364 3.03 -14.78 -0.66
N GLU A 365 2.27 -14.99 0.42
CA GLU A 365 2.19 -14.07 1.55
C GLU A 365 3.56 -13.85 2.21
N GLU A 366 4.34 -14.91 2.45
CA GLU A 366 5.69 -14.82 3.01
C GLU A 366 6.65 -14.08 2.07
N TYR A 367 6.63 -14.43 0.78
CA TYR A 367 7.43 -13.75 -0.24
C TYR A 367 7.10 -12.25 -0.31
N TRP A 368 5.81 -11.90 -0.36
CA TRP A 368 5.36 -10.52 -0.41
C TRP A 368 5.76 -9.75 0.86
N HIS A 369 5.54 -10.31 2.03
CA HIS A 369 5.95 -9.69 3.29
C HIS A 369 7.45 -9.44 3.34
N ARG A 370 8.27 -10.40 2.87
CA ARG A 370 9.72 -10.23 2.85
C ARG A 370 10.16 -9.10 1.91
N ASP A 371 9.53 -8.99 0.74
CA ASP A 371 9.81 -7.94 -0.23
C ASP A 371 9.39 -6.55 0.27
N VAL A 372 8.20 -6.44 0.88
CA VAL A 372 7.73 -5.20 1.49
C VAL A 372 8.65 -4.79 2.65
N GLU A 373 9.00 -5.71 3.54
CA GLU A 373 9.95 -5.49 4.65
C GLU A 373 11.28 -4.92 4.16
N GLU A 374 11.81 -5.49 3.07
CA GLU A 374 13.03 -4.99 2.46
C GLU A 374 12.83 -3.58 1.88
N SER A 375 11.74 -3.34 1.15
CA SER A 375 11.46 -2.05 0.52
C SER A 375 11.40 -0.90 1.54
N ILE A 376 10.84 -1.14 2.73
CA ILE A 376 10.62 -0.15 3.78
C ILE A 376 11.72 -0.11 4.84
N ARG A 377 12.78 -0.91 4.73
CA ARG A 377 13.75 -1.12 5.82
C ARG A 377 14.41 0.17 6.34
N GLN A 378 14.52 1.19 5.48
CA GLN A 378 15.10 2.48 5.85
C GLN A 378 14.15 3.37 6.67
N GLY A 379 12.86 3.01 6.77
CA GLY A 379 11.85 3.74 7.55
C GLY A 379 11.60 5.18 7.06
N ASN A 380 11.96 5.50 5.83
CA ASN A 380 11.91 6.86 5.29
C ASN A 380 10.79 6.99 4.23
N PRO A 381 9.80 7.88 4.40
CA PRO A 381 8.74 8.07 3.41
C PRO A 381 9.20 8.83 2.15
N LYS A 382 10.33 9.55 2.19
CA LYS A 382 10.75 10.44 1.08
C LYS A 382 10.92 9.70 -0.26
N PRO A 383 11.59 8.53 -0.34
CA PRO A 383 11.74 7.78 -1.59
C PRO A 383 10.40 7.35 -2.19
N PHE A 384 9.45 6.92 -1.34
CA PHE A 384 8.08 6.58 -1.78
C PHE A 384 7.35 7.79 -2.34
N ILE A 385 7.48 8.96 -1.70
CA ILE A 385 6.89 10.21 -2.22
C ILE A 385 7.51 10.57 -3.57
N GLN A 386 8.84 10.45 -3.72
CA GLN A 386 9.51 10.69 -4.99
C GLN A 386 9.01 9.73 -6.08
N GLU A 387 8.75 8.46 -5.75
CA GLU A 387 8.21 7.47 -6.69
C GLU A 387 6.78 7.78 -7.11
N ALA A 388 5.92 8.13 -6.16
CA ALA A 388 4.57 8.58 -6.44
C ALA A 388 4.54 9.86 -7.28
N VAL A 389 5.48 10.79 -7.07
CA VAL A 389 5.60 12.01 -7.89
C VAL A 389 6.03 11.69 -9.32
N LEU A 390 6.96 10.76 -9.54
CA LEU A 390 7.36 10.35 -10.89
C LEU A 390 6.19 9.76 -11.70
N GLN A 391 5.25 9.09 -11.03
CA GLN A 391 4.03 8.55 -11.65
C GLN A 391 3.07 9.61 -12.22
N VAL A 392 3.19 10.87 -11.82
CA VAL A 392 2.27 11.95 -12.21
C VAL A 392 2.95 13.19 -12.79
N SER A 393 4.28 13.16 -12.84
CA SER A 393 5.12 14.23 -13.38
C SER A 393 5.28 14.10 -14.88
N ASP A 394 5.53 15.23 -15.54
CA ASP A 394 5.94 15.22 -16.94
C ASP A 394 7.28 14.48 -17.09
N TRP A 395 7.29 13.42 -17.90
CA TRP A 395 8.48 12.57 -18.08
C TRP A 395 9.53 13.24 -18.99
N GLY A 396 9.17 14.34 -19.66
CA GLY A 396 10.03 15.01 -20.65
C GLY A 396 10.14 14.25 -21.97
N PHE A 397 9.36 13.18 -22.14
CA PHE A 397 9.16 12.44 -23.38
C PHE A 397 7.80 11.74 -23.32
N SER A 398 7.18 11.58 -24.48
CA SER A 398 5.99 10.77 -24.67
C SER A 398 6.33 9.37 -25.15
N SER A 399 5.40 8.43 -25.01
CA SER A 399 5.52 7.09 -25.63
C SER A 399 5.65 7.19 -27.17
N ALA A 400 5.12 8.26 -27.77
CA ALA A 400 5.25 8.54 -29.19
C ALA A 400 6.65 9.05 -29.61
N ASP A 401 7.44 9.61 -28.68
CA ASP A 401 8.79 10.14 -28.95
C ASP A 401 9.85 9.04 -29.03
N LEU A 402 9.49 7.85 -28.54
CA LEU A 402 10.31 6.67 -28.64
C LEU A 402 10.43 6.28 -30.12
N GLN A 403 11.66 6.19 -30.63
CA GLN A 403 11.92 5.93 -32.05
C GLN A 403 11.44 4.54 -32.45
N VAL A 404 10.17 4.41 -32.79
CA VAL A 404 9.57 3.21 -33.35
C VAL A 404 9.58 3.36 -34.88
N GLN A 405 10.32 2.50 -35.58
CA GLN A 405 10.18 2.38 -37.03
C GLN A 405 8.73 2.05 -37.38
N ARG A 406 8.18 2.76 -38.36
CA ARG A 406 6.89 2.41 -38.97
C ARG A 406 7.17 1.58 -40.23
N LYS A 407 6.76 0.31 -40.28
CA LYS A 407 6.70 -0.42 -41.56
C LYS A 407 5.40 -0.01 -42.24
N CYS A 408 5.49 0.94 -43.16
CA CYS A 408 4.42 1.13 -44.11
C CYS A 408 4.61 0.11 -45.25
N GLN A 409 3.66 -0.80 -45.47
CA GLN A 409 3.68 -1.65 -46.66
C GLN A 409 3.54 -0.78 -47.91
N ARG A 410 4.65 -0.51 -48.61
CA ARG A 410 4.62 -0.02 -50.00
C ARG A 410 4.87 -1.18 -50.94
N ARG A 411 3.83 -1.91 -51.32
CA ARG A 411 3.89 -2.84 -52.46
C ARG A 411 3.02 -2.31 -53.59
N GLY A 412 3.67 -1.76 -54.61
CA GLY A 412 3.10 -1.47 -55.93
C GLY A 412 2.55 -0.05 -56.13
N PHE A 413 2.52 0.37 -57.39
CA PHE A 413 2.03 1.67 -57.87
C PHE A 413 0.59 1.99 -57.43
N LEU A 414 -0.28 0.97 -57.36
CA LEU A 414 -1.67 1.09 -56.90
C LEU A 414 -1.80 1.42 -55.40
N SER A 415 -0.88 0.93 -54.56
CA SER A 415 -0.85 1.23 -53.12
C SER A 415 -0.37 2.67 -52.87
N TRP A 416 0.58 3.17 -53.68
CA TRP A 416 1.02 4.56 -53.66
C TRP A 416 -0.11 5.53 -54.03
N LEU A 417 -0.87 5.24 -55.09
CA LEU A 417 -2.05 6.03 -55.51
C LEU A 417 -3.15 6.07 -54.43
N ARG A 418 -3.41 4.95 -53.73
CA ARG A 418 -4.34 4.93 -52.59
C ARG A 418 -3.85 5.78 -51.40
N SER A 419 -2.55 5.83 -51.15
CA SER A 419 -2.00 6.63 -50.04
C SER A 419 -2.12 8.16 -50.22
N LEU A 420 -2.40 8.64 -51.44
CA LEU A 420 -2.65 10.05 -51.72
C LEU A 420 -4.07 10.49 -51.29
N TYR A 421 -5.00 9.54 -51.13
CA TYR A 421 -6.42 9.81 -50.82
C TYR A 421 -6.89 9.22 -49.48
N SER A 422 -6.12 8.31 -48.86
CA SER A 422 -6.38 7.78 -47.53
C SER A 422 -5.08 7.63 -46.74
N GLN A 423 -5.07 7.95 -45.44
CA GLN A 423 -3.96 7.63 -44.54
C GLN A 423 -3.66 6.13 -44.65
N ALA A 424 -2.50 5.77 -45.20
CA ALA A 424 -2.06 4.39 -45.22
C ALA A 424 -1.90 3.89 -43.78
N GLU A 425 -2.54 2.78 -43.43
CA GLU A 425 -2.33 2.08 -42.15
C GLU A 425 -0.88 1.58 -42.10
N CYS A 426 -0.01 2.36 -41.46
CA CYS A 426 1.35 1.94 -41.18
C CYS A 426 1.38 1.15 -39.86
N GLU A 427 1.85 -0.09 -39.90
CA GLU A 427 2.13 -0.85 -38.68
C GLU A 427 3.38 -0.29 -37.98
N LEU A 428 3.31 -0.14 -36.65
CA LEU A 428 4.45 0.19 -35.80
C LEU A 428 5.40 -1.03 -35.77
N ALA A 429 6.48 -0.98 -36.54
CA ALA A 429 7.50 -2.01 -36.59
C ALA A 429 8.65 -1.72 -35.63
N GLY A 430 8.37 -1.66 -34.32
CA GLY A 430 9.39 -1.70 -33.25
C GLY A 430 10.52 -0.65 -33.36
N PHE A 431 11.45 -0.65 -32.42
CA PHE A 431 12.60 0.26 -32.42
C PHE A 431 13.66 -0.14 -33.47
N PRO A 432 14.67 0.69 -33.80
CA PRO A 432 15.72 0.38 -34.81
C PRO A 432 16.75 -0.67 -34.33
N GLY A 433 16.24 -1.85 -33.95
CA GLY A 433 16.93 -3.06 -33.48
C GLY A 433 15.87 -4.11 -33.07
N PRO A 434 16.22 -5.37 -32.77
CA PRO A 434 15.26 -6.41 -32.35
C PRO A 434 14.70 -6.16 -30.94
N ILE A 435 14.07 -5.00 -30.72
CA ILE A 435 13.33 -4.68 -29.50
C ILE A 435 11.91 -5.21 -29.70
N HIS A 436 11.65 -6.40 -29.16
CA HIS A 436 10.29 -6.94 -29.05
C HIS A 436 9.62 -6.29 -27.83
N ILE A 437 8.63 -5.43 -28.07
CA ILE A 437 7.74 -4.92 -27.01
C ILE A 437 6.51 -5.81 -26.98
N TRP A 438 6.30 -6.50 -25.87
CA TRP A 438 5.05 -7.20 -25.61
C TRP A 438 4.28 -6.43 -24.53
N GLN A 439 3.10 -5.95 -24.87
CA GLN A 439 2.15 -5.30 -23.95
C GLN A 439 0.91 -6.19 -23.89
N ASN A 440 0.60 -6.72 -22.72
CA ASN A 440 -0.65 -7.42 -22.49
C ASN A 440 -1.59 -6.47 -21.73
N TRP A 441 -2.72 -6.12 -22.34
CA TRP A 441 -3.79 -5.38 -21.69
C TRP A 441 -4.72 -6.41 -21.05
N SER A 442 -4.74 -6.46 -19.72
CA SER A 442 -5.66 -7.29 -18.93
C SER A 442 -6.87 -6.50 -18.49
#